data_AF-L5LXK8-F1
#
_entry.id   AF-L5LXK8-F1
#
_cell.length_a   1.000
_cell.length_b   1.000
_cell.length_c   1.000
_cell.angle_alpha   90.00
_cell.angle_beta   90.00
_cell.angle_gamma   90.00
#
_symmetry.space_group_name_H-M   'P 1'
#
loop_
_entity.id
_entity.type
_entity.pdbx_description
1 polymer ?
#
loop_
_entity_poly.entity_id
_entity_poly.type
_entity_poly.pdbx_seq_one_letter_code
_entity_poly.pdbx_strand_id
1 'polypeptide(L)'
;MKDFSSGDRSPEYFYLGLYVLVGAGALMMAVGFFGCCGAMRESQCVLGSFFTCLLVIFAAEVTTGVFAFIGKDIAIRHVQTMYEEAYNDYLKDRGRGNGTLITFHSAFQCCGKESSEQVQPTCPKELLGHKNCIDEIETIISVKLQLIGIVGIGIAGLTIFGMIFSMVLCCAIRNSRDVI
;
A
#
# COMPACT_ATOMS: atom_id res chain seq x y z
N MET A 1 -13.54 -18.03 12.74
CA MET A 1 -12.61 -17.49 13.77
C MET A 1 -12.03 -18.63 14.60
N LYS A 2 -11.42 -19.61 13.94
CA LYS A 2 -10.59 -20.70 14.46
C LYS A 2 -9.66 -21.07 13.30
N ASP A 3 -8.41 -21.42 13.63
CA ASP A 3 -7.29 -21.76 12.74
C ASP A 3 -6.38 -20.60 12.29
N PHE A 4 -5.71 -19.96 13.25
CA PHE A 4 -4.48 -19.17 13.00
C PHE A 4 -3.38 -19.50 14.02
N SER A 5 -3.22 -20.78 14.38
CA SER A 5 -2.12 -21.22 15.24
C SER A 5 -1.37 -22.41 14.62
N SER A 6 -0.29 -22.09 13.91
CA SER A 6 0.89 -22.94 13.75
C SER A 6 2.07 -22.03 13.38
N GLY A 7 3.20 -22.26 14.05
CA GLY A 7 4.24 -21.28 14.32
C GLY A 7 5.21 -20.93 13.20
N ASP A 8 5.96 -19.89 13.54
CA ASP A 8 7.22 -19.37 13.00
C ASP A 8 7.20 -18.56 11.70
N ARG A 9 7.41 -17.25 11.89
CA ARG A 9 7.74 -16.16 10.93
C ARG A 9 6.61 -15.41 10.21
N SER A 10 5.35 -15.84 10.32
CA SER A 10 4.21 -15.18 9.65
C SER A 10 3.33 -14.20 10.47
N PRO A 11 3.34 -14.11 11.83
CA PRO A 11 2.42 -13.19 12.52
C PRO A 11 2.80 -11.71 12.34
N GLU A 12 4.10 -11.39 12.24
CA GLU A 12 4.55 -9.99 12.24
C GLU A 12 4.09 -9.19 11.01
N TYR A 13 4.10 -9.78 9.80
CA TYR A 13 3.64 -9.09 8.59
C TYR A 13 2.14 -8.80 8.60
N PHE A 14 1.34 -9.70 9.17
CA PHE A 14 -0.10 -9.50 9.32
C PHE A 14 -0.41 -8.38 10.33
N TYR A 15 0.27 -8.38 11.48
CA TYR A 15 0.14 -7.30 12.46
C TYR A 15 0.67 -5.96 11.93
N LEU A 16 1.79 -5.97 11.19
CA LEU A 16 2.33 -4.76 10.54
C LEU A 16 1.31 -4.15 9.58
N GLY A 17 0.71 -4.96 8.71
CA GLY A 17 -0.35 -4.51 7.80
C GLY A 17 -1.57 -3.94 8.54
N LEU A 18 -1.98 -4.59 9.63
CA LEU A 18 -3.08 -4.11 10.49
C LEU A 18 -2.76 -2.76 11.14
N TYR A 19 -1.57 -2.58 11.70
CA TYR A 19 -1.15 -1.31 12.31
C TYR A 19 -1.10 -0.18 11.30
N VAL A 20 -0.60 -0.44 10.08
CA VAL A 20 -0.60 0.55 8.99
C VAL A 20 -2.03 0.95 8.63
N LEU A 21 -2.95 -0.01 8.51
CA LEU A 21 -4.36 0.27 8.18
C LEU A 21 -5.05 1.10 9.28
N VAL A 22 -4.86 0.75 10.55
CA VAL A 22 -5.43 1.49 11.69
C VAL A 22 -4.85 2.91 11.75
N GLY A 23 -3.52 3.05 11.58
CA GLY A 23 -2.85 4.35 11.57
C GLY A 23 -3.35 5.25 10.43
N ALA A 24 -3.45 4.70 9.21
CA ALA A 24 -3.99 5.43 8.06
C ALA A 24 -5.45 5.86 8.29
N GLY A 25 -6.28 4.97 8.82
CA GLY A 25 -7.68 5.26 9.15
C GLY A 25 -7.84 6.39 10.19
N ALA A 26 -7.07 6.32 11.28
CA ALA A 26 -7.07 7.34 12.31
C ALA A 26 -6.61 8.71 11.77
N LEU A 27 -5.57 8.72 10.92
CA LEU A 27 -5.09 9.94 10.26
C LEU A 27 -6.18 10.56 9.37
N MET A 28 -6.84 9.76 8.53
CA MET A 28 -7.94 10.23 7.68
C MET A 28 -9.09 10.81 8.50
N MET A 29 -9.45 10.17 9.61
CA MET A 29 -10.50 10.66 10.51
C MET A 29 -10.12 12.00 11.15
N ALA A 30 -8.87 12.15 11.62
CA ALA A 30 -8.38 13.40 12.20
C ALA A 30 -8.36 14.54 11.18
N VAL A 31 -7.86 14.30 9.97
CA VAL A 31 -7.84 15.29 8.88
C VAL A 31 -9.26 15.69 8.48
N GLY A 32 -10.18 14.73 8.36
CA GLY A 32 -11.59 15.01 8.08
C GLY A 32 -12.27 15.83 9.18
N PHE A 33 -11.97 15.54 10.46
CA PHE A 33 -12.48 16.31 11.58
C PHE A 33 -11.97 17.76 11.55
N PHE A 34 -10.67 17.98 11.34
CA PHE A 34 -10.11 19.33 11.25
C PHE A 34 -10.63 20.11 10.03
N GLY A 35 -10.83 19.45 8.89
CA GLY A 35 -11.46 20.08 7.73
C GLY A 35 -12.90 20.51 8.02
N CYS A 36 -13.73 19.61 8.55
CA CYS A 36 -15.14 19.88 8.82
C CYS A 36 -15.33 20.93 9.94
N CYS A 37 -14.65 20.76 11.08
CA CYS A 37 -14.71 21.72 12.18
C CYS A 37 -14.05 23.06 11.83
N GLY A 38 -13.00 23.06 11.02
CA GLY A 38 -12.35 24.27 10.53
C GLY A 38 -13.30 25.13 9.68
N ALA A 39 -14.08 24.47 8.81
CA ALA A 39 -15.11 25.15 8.02
C ALA A 39 -16.29 25.63 8.88
N MET A 40 -16.81 24.81 9.80
CA MET A 40 -17.99 25.18 10.61
C MET A 40 -17.70 26.23 11.68
N ARG A 41 -16.52 26.21 12.31
CA ARG A 41 -16.18 27.13 13.42
C ARG A 41 -15.57 28.46 12.96
N GLU A 42 -15.37 28.65 11.65
CA GLU A 42 -14.71 29.83 11.07
C GLU A 42 -13.41 30.21 11.81
N SER A 43 -12.71 29.21 12.33
CA SER A 43 -11.56 29.40 13.21
C SER A 43 -10.27 29.23 12.43
N GLN A 44 -9.47 30.30 12.38
CA GLN A 44 -8.22 30.32 11.63
C GLN A 44 -7.19 29.32 12.16
N CYS A 45 -7.15 29.07 13.47
CA CYS A 45 -6.22 28.10 14.05
C CYS A 45 -6.53 26.67 13.61
N VAL A 46 -7.82 26.29 13.55
CA VAL A 46 -8.23 24.95 13.12
C VAL A 46 -7.98 24.76 11.63
N LEU A 47 -8.31 25.76 10.81
CA LEU A 47 -8.06 25.72 9.38
C LEU A 47 -6.56 25.74 9.04
N GLY A 48 -5.75 26.44 9.83
CA GLY A 48 -4.28 26.39 9.75
C GLY A 48 -3.74 24.99 10.05
N SER A 49 -4.25 24.31 11.09
CA SER A 49 -3.83 22.94 11.40
C SER A 49 -4.18 21.95 10.28
N PHE A 50 -5.35 22.09 9.66
CA PHE A 50 -5.73 21.29 8.48
C PHE A 50 -4.77 21.50 7.30
N PHE A 51 -4.42 22.75 6.98
CA PHE A 51 -3.44 23.06 5.93
C PHE A 51 -2.05 22.46 6.23
N THR A 52 -1.57 22.56 7.47
CA THR A 52 -0.30 21.94 7.87
C THR A 52 -0.34 20.42 7.74
N CYS A 53 -1.44 19.77 8.15
CA CYS A 53 -1.60 18.32 7.96
C CYS A 53 -1.56 17.94 6.48
N LEU A 54 -2.26 18.67 5.60
CA LEU A 54 -2.23 18.41 4.16
C LEU A 54 -0.84 18.61 3.56
N LEU A 55 -0.08 19.61 4.00
CA LEU A 55 1.30 19.81 3.55
C LEU A 55 2.21 18.63 3.92
N VAL A 56 2.08 18.12 5.15
CA VAL A 56 2.86 16.95 5.60
C VAL A 56 2.48 15.70 4.78
N ILE A 57 1.19 15.51 4.50
CA ILE A 57 0.72 14.41 3.65
C ILE A 57 1.28 14.55 2.24
N PHE A 58 1.23 15.73 1.64
CA PHE A 58 1.79 15.97 0.30
C PHE A 58 3.29 15.69 0.24
N ALA A 59 4.06 16.11 1.26
CA ALA A 59 5.49 15.78 1.34
C ALA A 59 5.72 14.25 1.45
N ALA A 60 4.88 13.54 2.21
CA ALA A 60 4.93 12.09 2.31
C ALA A 60 4.54 11.40 0.98
N GLU A 61 3.56 11.93 0.25
CA GLU A 61 3.18 11.44 -1.09
C GLU A 61 4.35 11.57 -2.08
N VAL A 62 5.00 12.73 -2.13
CA VAL A 62 6.16 12.97 -3.00
C VAL A 62 7.32 12.03 -2.60
N THR A 63 7.61 11.91 -1.31
CA THR A 63 8.69 11.05 -0.82
C THR A 63 8.44 9.58 -1.17
N THR A 64 7.21 9.11 -0.94
CA THR A 64 6.79 7.75 -1.28
C THR A 64 6.83 7.51 -2.79
N GLY A 65 6.38 8.47 -3.60
CA GLY A 65 6.42 8.38 -5.06
C GLY A 65 7.84 8.29 -5.60
N VAL A 66 8.76 9.12 -5.11
CA VAL A 66 10.18 9.08 -5.50
C VAL A 66 10.81 7.76 -5.07
N PHE A 67 10.55 7.31 -3.85
CA PHE A 67 11.08 6.04 -3.35
C PHE A 67 10.57 4.85 -4.17
N ALA A 68 9.29 4.82 -4.50
CA ALA A 68 8.70 3.78 -5.34
C ALA A 68 9.28 3.77 -6.77
N PHE A 69 9.58 4.94 -7.33
CA PHE A 69 10.15 5.05 -8.67
C PHE A 69 11.61 4.56 -8.74
N ILE A 70 12.46 5.00 -7.81
CA ILE A 70 13.87 4.62 -7.78
C ILE A 70 14.02 3.16 -7.30
N GLY A 71 13.16 2.73 -6.37
CA GLY A 71 13.21 1.41 -5.75
C GLY A 71 12.58 0.28 -6.56
N LYS A 72 12.05 0.52 -7.77
CA LYS A 72 11.28 -0.49 -8.53
C LYS A 72 12.06 -1.79 -8.76
N ASP A 73 13.32 -1.69 -9.19
CA ASP A 73 14.15 -2.85 -9.53
C ASP A 73 14.57 -3.61 -8.27
N ILE A 74 14.81 -2.87 -7.18
CA ILE A 74 15.13 -3.43 -5.86
C ILE A 74 13.91 -4.17 -5.30
N ALA A 75 12.71 -3.59 -5.43
CA ALA A 75 11.47 -4.21 -4.98
C ALA A 75 11.16 -5.50 -5.75
N ILE A 76 11.31 -5.51 -7.08
CA ILE A 76 11.12 -6.72 -7.90
C ILE A 76 12.08 -7.83 -7.44
N ARG A 77 13.38 -7.52 -7.30
CA ARG A 77 14.37 -8.49 -6.82
C ARG A 77 14.06 -9.00 -5.43
N HIS A 78 13.65 -8.11 -4.52
CA HIS A 78 13.33 -8.49 -3.15
C HIS A 78 12.14 -9.44 -3.09
N VAL A 79 11.08 -9.18 -3.86
CA VAL A 79 9.92 -10.07 -3.97
C VAL A 79 10.31 -11.41 -4.61
N GLN A 80 11.13 -11.39 -5.66
CA GLN A 80 11.66 -12.60 -6.28
C GLN A 80 12.45 -13.43 -5.26
N THR A 81 13.39 -12.84 -4.52
CA THR A 81 14.16 -13.54 -3.48
C THR A 81 13.27 -14.11 -2.38
N MET A 82 12.27 -13.36 -1.91
CA MET A 82 11.30 -13.84 -0.91
C MET A 82 10.51 -15.04 -1.43
N TYR A 83 10.12 -15.02 -2.71
CA TYR A 83 9.48 -16.16 -3.35
C TYR A 83 10.43 -17.35 -3.47
N GLU A 84 11.69 -17.12 -3.83
CA GLU A 84 12.70 -18.19 -3.93
C GLU A 84 12.98 -18.85 -2.58
N GLU A 85 13.08 -18.07 -1.51
CA GLU A 85 13.23 -18.57 -0.14
C GLU A 85 12.02 -19.39 0.28
N ALA A 86 10.80 -18.90 0.04
CA ALA A 86 9.57 -19.64 0.35
C ALA A 86 9.46 -20.93 -0.47
N TYR A 87 9.84 -20.90 -1.74
CA TYR A 87 9.87 -22.07 -2.62
C TYR A 87 10.88 -23.11 -2.12
N ASN A 88 12.10 -22.68 -1.76
CA ASN A 88 13.14 -23.58 -1.26
C ASN A 88 12.81 -24.15 0.13
N ASP A 89 12.19 -23.37 1.03
CA ASP A 89 11.74 -23.85 2.34
C ASP A 89 10.65 -24.92 2.19
N TYR A 90 9.71 -24.74 1.24
CA TYR A 90 8.69 -25.75 0.92
C TYR A 90 9.29 -27.04 0.35
N LEU A 91 10.32 -26.95 -0.51
CA LEU A 91 11.01 -28.15 -1.01
C LEU A 91 11.75 -28.90 0.10
N LYS A 92 12.29 -28.18 1.09
CA LYS A 92 13.00 -28.75 2.23
C LYS A 92 12.04 -29.40 3.23
N ASP A 93 10.87 -28.80 3.46
CA ASP A 93 9.84 -29.30 4.37
C ASP A 93 8.44 -29.11 3.74
N ARG A 94 7.97 -30.15 3.04
CA ARG A 94 6.66 -30.16 2.36
C ARG A 94 5.46 -29.93 3.31
N GLY A 95 5.63 -30.04 4.62
CA GLY A 95 4.57 -29.86 5.60
C GLY A 95 4.41 -28.41 6.10
N ARG A 96 5.44 -27.57 6.01
CA ARG A 96 5.54 -26.32 6.79
C ARG A 96 5.29 -25.03 5.99
N GLY A 97 5.44 -25.06 4.66
CA GLY A 97 5.46 -23.86 3.81
C GLY A 97 4.32 -23.70 2.79
N ASN A 98 3.27 -24.53 2.85
CA ASN A 98 2.25 -24.55 1.78
C ASN A 98 1.44 -23.25 1.66
N GLY A 99 1.05 -22.61 2.77
CA GLY A 99 0.13 -21.46 2.75
C GLY A 99 0.69 -20.22 2.07
N THR A 100 1.95 -19.87 2.36
CA THR A 100 2.62 -18.71 1.75
C THR A 100 2.78 -18.93 0.25
N LEU A 101 3.25 -20.12 -0.15
CA LEU A 101 3.47 -20.45 -1.56
C LEU A 101 2.16 -20.49 -2.37
N ILE A 102 1.08 -21.05 -1.81
CA ILE A 102 -0.27 -21.01 -2.40
C ILE A 102 -0.73 -19.57 -2.62
N THR A 103 -0.49 -18.69 -1.64
CA THR A 103 -0.86 -17.27 -1.74
C THR A 103 -0.09 -16.59 -2.87
N PHE A 104 1.22 -16.83 -2.99
CA PHE A 104 2.01 -16.32 -4.11
C PHE A 104 1.49 -16.83 -5.46
N HIS A 105 1.31 -18.13 -5.62
CA HIS A 105 0.82 -18.72 -6.87
C HIS A 105 -0.56 -18.18 -7.26
N SER A 106 -1.46 -18.00 -6.30
CA SER A 106 -2.80 -17.48 -6.55
C SER A 106 -2.81 -15.97 -6.82
N ALA A 107 -2.01 -15.19 -6.08
CA ALA A 107 -1.93 -13.73 -6.24
C ALA A 107 -1.29 -13.32 -7.57
N PHE A 108 -0.25 -14.02 -8.00
CA PHE A 108 0.46 -13.75 -9.26
C PHE A 108 -0.02 -14.61 -10.43
N GLN A 109 -0.96 -15.53 -10.23
CA GLN A 109 -1.46 -16.44 -11.28
C GLN A 109 -0.30 -17.14 -12.02
N CYS A 110 0.59 -17.75 -11.25
CA CYS A 110 1.80 -18.42 -11.72
C CYS A 110 2.04 -19.70 -10.91
N CYS A 111 2.94 -20.58 -11.35
CA CYS A 111 3.20 -21.84 -10.66
C CYS A 111 4.66 -22.28 -10.82
N GLY A 112 5.40 -22.28 -9.71
CA GLY A 112 6.78 -22.76 -9.67
C GLY A 112 7.79 -21.81 -10.32
N LYS A 113 8.99 -22.35 -10.56
CA LYS A 113 10.07 -21.71 -11.32
C LYS A 113 10.10 -22.34 -12.71
N GLU A 114 11.15 -23.09 -13.05
CA GLU A 114 11.25 -23.78 -14.34
C GLU A 114 10.35 -25.03 -14.46
N SER A 115 10.04 -25.71 -13.36
CA SER A 115 9.11 -26.85 -13.35
C SER A 115 8.08 -26.70 -12.21
N SER A 116 6.84 -27.08 -12.53
CA SER A 116 5.70 -27.11 -11.61
C SER A 116 5.62 -28.41 -10.80
N GLU A 117 6.31 -29.49 -11.22
CA GLU A 117 6.07 -30.85 -10.70
C GLU A 117 6.26 -30.99 -9.19
N GLN A 118 7.24 -30.28 -8.62
CA GLN A 118 7.54 -30.37 -7.19
C GLN A 118 6.55 -29.59 -6.31
N VAL A 119 5.81 -28.65 -6.90
CA VAL A 119 4.91 -27.70 -6.23
C VAL A 119 3.47 -27.74 -6.76
N GLN A 120 3.15 -28.72 -7.62
CA GLN A 120 1.82 -28.95 -8.16
C GLN A 120 0.67 -28.86 -7.13
N PRO A 121 0.75 -29.45 -5.91
CA PRO A 121 -0.34 -29.36 -4.94
C PRO A 121 -0.60 -27.94 -4.40
N THR A 122 0.36 -27.02 -4.56
CA THR A 122 0.24 -25.61 -4.16
C THR A 122 -0.19 -24.69 -5.31
N CYS A 123 -0.42 -25.21 -6.52
CA CYS A 123 -0.74 -24.38 -7.68
C CYS A 123 -2.25 -24.17 -7.86
N PRO A 124 -2.67 -23.00 -8.38
CA PRO A 124 -4.07 -22.71 -8.67
C PRO A 124 -4.60 -23.64 -9.77
N LYS A 125 -5.78 -24.22 -9.53
CA LYS A 125 -6.43 -25.19 -10.44
C LYS A 125 -6.86 -24.57 -11.78
N GLU A 126 -7.11 -23.27 -11.80
CA GLU A 126 -7.55 -22.51 -12.97
C GLU A 126 -6.39 -22.08 -13.89
N LEU A 127 -5.15 -22.47 -13.58
CA LEU A 127 -3.99 -22.03 -14.34
C LEU A 127 -3.86 -22.83 -15.66
N LEU A 128 -4.14 -22.14 -16.77
CA LEU A 128 -4.08 -22.72 -18.11
C LEU A 128 -2.63 -22.65 -18.64
N GLY A 129 -1.81 -23.62 -18.24
CA GLY A 129 -0.42 -23.77 -18.67
C GLY A 129 0.62 -23.45 -17.59
N HIS A 130 1.90 -23.67 -17.92
CA HIS A 130 3.02 -23.36 -17.03
C HIS A 130 3.44 -21.89 -17.20
N LYS A 131 3.38 -21.12 -16.11
CA LYS A 131 3.87 -19.74 -16.03
C LYS A 131 4.92 -19.63 -14.92
N ASN A 132 6.12 -19.21 -15.29
CA ASN A 132 7.22 -18.98 -14.35
C ASN A 132 6.86 -17.81 -13.41
N CYS A 133 6.86 -18.04 -12.10
CA CYS A 133 6.56 -16.96 -11.15
C CYS A 133 7.61 -15.86 -11.14
N ILE A 134 8.87 -16.16 -11.44
CA ILE A 134 9.95 -15.15 -11.44
C ILE A 134 9.70 -14.07 -12.52
N ASP A 135 9.33 -14.49 -13.73
CA ASP A 135 9.03 -13.60 -14.86
C ASP A 135 7.68 -12.87 -14.66
N GLU A 136 6.68 -13.59 -14.15
CA GLU A 136 5.35 -13.02 -13.92
C GLU A 136 5.38 -11.99 -12.78
N ILE A 137 6.18 -12.19 -11.73
CA ILE A 137 6.38 -11.20 -10.66
C ILE A 137 6.91 -9.89 -11.25
N GLU A 138 7.93 -9.92 -12.12
CA GLU A 138 8.47 -8.72 -12.77
C GLU A 138 7.41 -8.01 -13.62
N THR A 139 6.67 -8.78 -14.42
CA THR A 139 5.62 -8.27 -15.31
C THR A 139 4.47 -7.65 -14.53
N ILE A 140 3.95 -8.37 -13.53
CA ILE A 140 2.82 -7.92 -12.70
C ILE A 140 3.23 -6.71 -11.87
N ILE A 141 4.41 -6.70 -11.25
CA ILE A 141 4.86 -5.54 -10.47
C ILE A 141 4.99 -4.32 -11.37
N SER A 142 5.58 -4.46 -12.57
CA SER A 142 5.72 -3.34 -13.51
C SER A 142 4.38 -2.77 -13.95
N VAL A 143 3.42 -3.63 -14.31
CA VAL A 143 2.06 -3.20 -14.73
C VAL A 143 1.26 -2.62 -13.57
N LYS A 144 1.31 -3.24 -12.38
CA LYS A 144 0.57 -2.77 -11.19
C LYS A 144 1.16 -1.47 -10.65
N LEU A 145 2.47 -1.27 -10.73
CA LEU A 145 3.12 0.00 -10.36
C LEU A 145 2.59 1.17 -11.18
N GLN A 146 2.28 0.99 -12.47
CA GLN A 146 1.65 2.04 -13.27
C GLN A 146 0.26 2.40 -12.75
N LEU A 147 -0.57 1.42 -12.39
CA LEU A 147 -1.90 1.67 -11.80
C LEU A 147 -1.78 2.40 -10.45
N ILE A 148 -0.86 1.97 -9.59
CA ILE A 148 -0.58 2.62 -8.31
C ILE A 148 -0.11 4.06 -8.55
N GLY A 149 0.72 4.29 -9.57
CA GLY A 149 1.16 5.63 -9.97
C GLY A 149 0.00 6.53 -10.38
N ILE A 150 -0.94 6.05 -11.20
CA ILE A 150 -2.14 6.82 -11.60
C ILE A 150 -2.98 7.18 -10.38
N VAL A 151 -3.23 6.22 -9.49
CA VAL A 151 -3.98 6.47 -8.25
C VAL A 151 -3.25 7.49 -7.38
N GLY A 152 -1.92 7.36 -7.23
CA GLY A 152 -1.08 8.28 -6.46
C GLY A 152 -1.13 9.72 -6.99
N ILE A 153 -1.06 9.91 -8.31
CA ILE A 153 -1.21 11.24 -8.93
C ILE A 153 -2.60 11.83 -8.65
N GLY A 154 -3.65 11.00 -8.71
CA GLY A 154 -5.00 11.43 -8.38
C GLY A 154 -5.14 11.91 -6.93
N ILE A 155 -4.56 11.16 -5.98
CA ILE A 155 -4.57 11.54 -4.56
C ILE A 155 -3.77 12.84 -4.36
N ALA A 156 -2.59 12.97 -4.95
CA ALA A 156 -1.80 14.20 -4.90
C ALA A 156 -2.56 15.42 -5.49
N GLY A 157 -3.35 15.20 -6.55
CA GLY A 157 -4.25 16.23 -7.06
C GLY A 157 -5.29 16.66 -6.03
N LEU A 158 -5.95 15.69 -5.38
CA LEU A 158 -6.95 15.95 -4.33
C LEU A 158 -6.35 16.68 -3.13
N THR A 159 -5.13 16.33 -2.70
CA THR A 159 -4.45 17.02 -1.60
C THR A 159 -4.13 18.47 -1.97
N ILE A 160 -3.67 18.73 -3.20
CA ILE A 160 -3.45 20.09 -3.71
C ILE A 160 -4.76 20.89 -3.72
N PHE A 161 -5.86 20.33 -4.22
CA PHE A 161 -7.16 20.99 -4.17
C PHE A 161 -7.57 21.32 -2.73
N GLY A 162 -7.40 20.39 -1.79
CA GLY A 162 -7.66 20.63 -0.37
C GLY A 162 -6.85 21.79 0.20
N MET A 163 -5.56 21.90 -0.17
CA MET A 163 -4.69 23.00 0.24
C MET A 163 -5.16 24.34 -0.31
N ILE A 164 -5.55 24.39 -1.59
CA ILE A 164 -6.07 25.60 -2.23
C ILE A 164 -7.35 26.06 -1.54
N PHE A 165 -8.33 25.16 -1.35
CA PHE A 165 -9.58 25.49 -0.66
C PHE A 165 -9.35 25.96 0.77
N SER A 166 -8.45 25.31 1.50
CA SER A 166 -8.08 25.73 2.86
C SER A 166 -7.51 27.15 2.87
N MET A 167 -6.62 27.48 1.94
CA MET A 167 -6.01 28.82 1.86
C MET A 167 -7.05 29.89 1.50
N VAL A 168 -7.90 29.62 0.51
CA VAL A 168 -8.97 30.54 0.09
C VAL A 168 -9.93 30.80 1.26
N LEU A 169 -10.35 29.76 1.96
CA LEU A 169 -11.25 29.89 3.11
C LEU A 169 -10.57 30.62 4.28
N CYS A 170 -9.28 30.35 4.54
CA CYS A 170 -8.49 31.10 5.52
C CYS A 170 -8.47 32.60 5.21
N CYS A 171 -8.20 32.96 3.95
CA CYS A 171 -8.17 34.34 3.49
C CYS A 171 -9.53 35.02 3.58
N ALA A 172 -10.61 34.33 3.19
CA ALA A 172 -11.97 34.84 3.30
C ALA A 172 -12.35 35.14 4.75
N ILE A 173 -12.07 34.22 5.68
CA ILE A 173 -12.33 34.40 7.12
C ILE A 173 -11.48 35.55 7.68
N ARG A 174 -10.21 35.69 7.27
CA ARG A 174 -9.34 36.80 7.71
C ARG A 174 -9.95 38.13 7.32
N ASN A 175 -10.30 38.27 6.05
CA ASN A 175 -10.89 39.48 5.51
C ASN A 175 -12.20 39.83 6.22
N SER A 176 -13.06 38.85 6.51
CA SER A 176 -14.29 39.08 7.28
C SER A 176 -14.07 39.53 8.71
N ARG A 177 -12.94 39.18 9.33
CA ARG A 177 -12.57 39.62 10.69
C ARG A 177 -11.96 41.01 10.70
N ASP A 178 -11.21 41.38 9.67
CA ASP A 178 -10.57 42.71 9.55
C ASP A 178 -11.60 43.83 9.26
N VAL A 179 -12.80 43.49 8.75
CA VAL A 179 -13.87 44.46 8.46
C VAL A 179 -14.87 44.68 9.61
N ILE A 180 -14.76 43.95 10.72
CA ILE A 180 -15.62 44.03 11.91
C ILE A 180 -14.85 44.71 13.04
#